data_AF-A0A255U1T2-F1
#
_entry.id   AF-A0A255U1T2-F1
#
_cell.length_a   1.000
_cell.length_b   1.000
_cell.length_c   1.000
_cell.angle_alpha   90.00
_cell.angle_beta   90.00
_cell.angle_gamma   90.00
#
_symmetry.space_group_name_H-M   'P 1'
#
loop_
_entity.id
_entity.type
_entity.pdbx_description
1 polymer ?
#
loop_
_entity_poly.entity_id
_entity_poly.type
_entity_poly.pdbx_seq_one_letter_code
_entity_poly.pdbx_strand_id
1 'polypeptide(L)'
;MYDQLDNLNITIDKSVKSITRAACMYLSLAIEYGILLTENPTARIVIYDNHIDFGVSMNPMMDMINGALLPHFYKENNRVVYRFIGDANCEVNDQVIDYVGNDCIEANEESHVFQQMYTKFGIN
;
A
#
# COMPACT_ATOMS: atom_id res chain seq x y z
N MET A 1 -4.35 17.09 -7.61
CA MET A 1 -4.27 15.98 -6.63
C MET A 1 -4.78 14.69 -7.28
N TYR A 2 -5.94 14.68 -7.93
CA TYR A 2 -6.45 13.50 -8.65
C TYR A 2 -5.60 13.07 -9.86
N ASP A 3 -5.02 14.01 -10.63
CA ASP A 3 -4.15 13.68 -11.78
C ASP A 3 -2.90 12.86 -11.43
N GLN A 4 -2.49 12.81 -10.15
CA GLN A 4 -1.35 12.01 -9.68
C GLN A 4 -1.70 10.52 -9.49
N LEU A 5 -3.00 10.17 -9.44
CA LEU A 5 -3.47 8.81 -9.21
C LEU A 5 -3.70 8.03 -10.51
N ASP A 6 -3.84 8.72 -11.64
CA ASP A 6 -4.23 8.10 -12.92
C ASP A 6 -3.14 7.21 -13.55
N ASN A 7 -1.87 7.36 -13.14
CA ASN A 7 -0.73 6.63 -13.70
C ASN A 7 0.23 6.11 -12.62
N LEU A 8 -0.30 5.50 -11.57
CA LEU A 8 0.52 4.91 -10.51
C LEU A 8 1.30 3.70 -11.01
N ASN A 9 2.62 3.72 -10.79
CA ASN A 9 3.48 2.57 -11.06
C ASN A 9 3.47 1.62 -9.84
N ILE A 10 2.36 0.88 -9.70
CA ILE A 10 2.18 -0.16 -8.69
C ILE A 10 2.59 -1.51 -9.29
N THR A 11 3.48 -2.20 -8.58
CA THR A 11 3.95 -3.54 -8.92
C THR A 11 3.88 -4.44 -7.68
N ILE A 12 3.77 -5.75 -7.89
CA ILE A 12 3.92 -6.75 -6.83
C ILE A 12 5.29 -7.43 -6.96
N ASP A 13 5.96 -7.70 -5.84
CA ASP A 13 7.17 -8.52 -5.81
C ASP A 13 6.84 -9.99 -6.11
N LYS A 14 7.86 -10.77 -6.51
CA LYS A 14 7.74 -12.21 -6.72
C LYS A 14 7.25 -12.99 -5.49
N SER A 15 7.35 -12.39 -4.29
CA SER A 15 6.81 -12.96 -3.06
C SER A 15 5.28 -12.99 -3.04
N VAL A 16 4.61 -12.24 -3.91
CA VAL A 16 3.15 -12.09 -4.00
C VAL A 16 2.67 -12.50 -5.38
N LYS A 17 1.63 -13.33 -5.42
CA LYS A 17 0.98 -13.78 -6.66
C LYS A 17 -0.34 -13.06 -6.92
N SER A 18 -1.14 -12.86 -5.88
CA SER A 18 -2.45 -12.19 -5.97
C SER A 18 -2.88 -11.61 -4.63
N ILE A 19 -3.92 -10.79 -4.65
CA ILE A 19 -4.43 -10.07 -3.50
C ILE A 19 -5.95 -10.29 -3.44
N THR A 20 -6.51 -10.63 -2.29
CA THR A 20 -7.97 -10.78 -2.15
C THR A 20 -8.65 -9.41 -2.31
N ARG A 21 -9.95 -9.41 -2.61
CA ARG A 21 -10.72 -8.17 -2.69
C ARG A 21 -10.63 -7.30 -1.43
N ALA A 22 -10.73 -7.94 -0.25
CA ALA A 22 -10.63 -7.25 1.04
C ALA A 22 -9.24 -6.64 1.23
N ALA A 23 -8.18 -7.38 0.92
CA ALA A 23 -6.82 -6.83 0.95
C ALA A 23 -6.63 -5.71 -0.08
N CYS A 24 -7.20 -5.80 -1.29
CA CYS A 24 -7.14 -4.71 -2.26
C CYS A 24 -7.75 -3.42 -1.72
N MET A 25 -8.89 -3.51 -1.05
CA MET A 25 -9.54 -2.38 -0.39
C MET A 25 -8.64 -1.77 0.68
N TYR A 26 -8.17 -2.58 1.63
CA TYR A 26 -7.30 -2.11 2.71
C TYR A 26 -6.00 -1.47 2.19
N LEU A 27 -5.32 -2.15 1.27
CA LEU A 27 -4.05 -1.69 0.72
C LEU A 27 -4.20 -0.47 -0.19
N SER A 28 -5.34 -0.29 -0.87
CA SER A 28 -5.58 0.93 -1.65
C SER A 28 -5.57 2.19 -0.79
N LEU A 29 -6.13 2.13 0.42
CA LEU A 29 -6.11 3.24 1.37
C LEU A 29 -4.68 3.53 1.83
N ALA A 30 -3.92 2.49 2.19
CA ALA A 30 -2.50 2.62 2.53
C ALA A 30 -1.70 3.22 1.37
N ILE A 31 -2.01 2.87 0.12
CA ILE A 31 -1.33 3.41 -1.05
C ILE A 31 -1.61 4.90 -1.23
N GLU A 32 -2.87 5.31 -1.13
CA GLU A 32 -3.27 6.72 -1.24
C GLU A 32 -2.53 7.60 -0.21
N TYR A 33 -2.50 7.16 1.05
CA TYR A 33 -1.73 7.87 2.08
C TYR A 33 -0.23 7.85 1.81
N GLY A 34 0.35 6.71 1.45
CA GLY A 34 1.79 6.62 1.19
C GLY A 34 2.26 7.52 0.05
N ILE A 35 1.45 7.71 -0.99
CA ILE A 35 1.74 8.66 -2.09
C ILE A 35 1.81 10.09 -1.56
N LEU A 36 0.83 10.50 -0.75
CA LEU A 36 0.80 11.83 -0.13
C LEU A 36 2.03 12.06 0.77
N LEU A 37 2.44 11.04 1.53
CA LEU A 37 3.58 11.13 2.43
C LEU A 37 4.92 11.18 1.68
N THR A 38 5.02 10.52 0.54
CA THR A 38 6.28 10.47 -0.21
C THR A 38 6.55 11.79 -0.94
N GLU A 39 5.51 12.53 -1.35
CA GLU A 39 5.58 13.72 -2.23
C GLU A 39 6.45 13.49 -3.49
N ASN A 40 6.63 12.24 -3.89
CA ASN A 40 7.44 11.86 -5.04
C ASN A 40 6.53 11.46 -6.19
N PRO A 41 6.39 12.30 -7.23
CA PRO A 41 5.51 12.01 -8.37
C PRO A 41 6.01 10.84 -9.24
N THR A 42 7.22 10.37 -9.00
CA THR A 42 7.85 9.23 -9.71
C THR A 42 8.05 8.02 -8.80
N ALA A 43 7.38 8.01 -7.64
CA ALA A 43 7.39 6.89 -6.70
C ALA A 43 7.04 5.57 -7.42
N ARG A 44 7.92 4.58 -7.29
CA ARG A 44 7.64 3.21 -7.71
C ARG A 44 7.13 2.46 -6.49
N ILE A 45 5.86 2.10 -6.53
CA ILE A 45 5.18 1.42 -5.43
C ILE A 45 5.35 -0.08 -5.64
N VAL A 46 5.92 -0.76 -4.67
CA VAL A 46 6.15 -2.21 -4.71
C VAL A 46 5.48 -2.85 -3.51
N ILE A 47 4.57 -3.79 -3.76
CA ILE A 47 3.88 -4.56 -2.73
C ILE A 47 4.63 -5.88 -2.54
N TYR A 48 5.11 -6.09 -1.33
CA TYR A 48 5.76 -7.31 -0.87
C TYR A 48 4.80 -8.13 0.00
N ASP A 49 5.24 -9.32 0.43
CA ASP A 49 4.47 -10.24 1.27
C ASP A 49 4.11 -9.69 2.66
N ASN A 50 4.82 -8.68 3.15
CA ASN A 50 4.61 -8.10 4.48
C ASN A 50 4.61 -6.56 4.55
N HIS A 51 4.85 -5.88 3.43
CA HIS A 51 4.92 -4.42 3.39
C HIS A 51 4.67 -3.85 1.99
N ILE A 52 4.45 -2.53 1.92
CA ILE A 52 4.52 -1.73 0.69
C ILE A 52 5.72 -0.79 0.80
N ASP A 53 6.53 -0.75 -0.24
CA ASP A 53 7.60 0.21 -0.42
C ASP A 53 7.17 1.27 -1.43
N PHE A 54 7.17 2.54 -1.02
CA PHE A 54 6.77 3.68 -1.86
C PHE A 54 7.95 4.37 -2.54
N GLY A 55 9.18 3.92 -2.30
CA GLY A 55 10.38 4.56 -2.81
C GLY A 55 10.89 5.69 -1.91
N VAL A 56 11.85 6.43 -2.46
CA VAL A 56 12.48 7.56 -1.77
C VAL A 56 11.47 8.68 -1.57
N SER A 57 11.36 9.17 -0.34
CA SER A 57 10.55 10.33 -0.03
C SER A 57 11.26 11.63 -0.38
N MET A 58 10.51 12.55 -0.99
CA MET A 58 10.90 13.94 -1.22
C MET A 58 10.26 14.88 -0.20
N ASN A 59 9.37 14.37 0.67
CA ASN A 59 8.70 15.17 1.67
C ASN A 59 9.68 15.51 2.83
N PRO A 60 9.99 16.80 3.06
CA PRO A 60 10.92 17.22 4.11
C PRO A 60 10.40 16.96 5.53
N MET A 61 9.09 16.73 5.69
CA MET A 61 8.45 16.47 6.98
C MET A 61 8.44 14.98 7.38
N MET A 62 8.99 14.08 6.56
CA MET A 62 9.04 12.64 6.85
C MET A 62 9.71 12.29 8.18
N ASP A 63 10.71 13.06 8.60
CA ASP A 63 11.40 12.83 9.88
C ASP A 63 10.48 13.03 11.10
N MET A 64 9.33 13.66 10.89
CA MET A 64 8.32 13.87 11.94
C MET A 64 7.29 12.74 12.01
N ILE A 65 7.27 11.83 11.03
CA ILE A 65 6.34 10.69 11.02
C ILE A 65 6.81 9.66 12.05
N ASN A 66 5.90 9.28 12.94
CA ASN A 66 6.07 8.16 13.85
C ASN A 66 4.76 7.37 13.93
N GLY A 67 4.84 6.14 14.43
CA GLY A 67 3.70 5.22 14.50
C GLY A 67 2.52 5.69 15.36
N ALA A 68 2.66 6.77 16.13
CA ALA A 68 1.54 7.38 16.86
C ALA A 68 0.73 8.35 15.99
N LEU A 69 1.37 8.99 15.00
CA LEU A 69 0.73 9.90 14.05
C LEU A 69 0.14 9.16 12.85
N LEU A 70 0.89 8.20 12.32
CA LEU A 70 0.50 7.38 11.18
C LEU A 70 0.90 5.94 11.47
N PRO A 71 -0.02 5.14 12.05
CA PRO A 71 0.22 3.73 12.30
C PRO A 71 0.68 3.01 11.02
N HIS A 72 1.53 1.99 11.18
CA HIS A 72 2.07 1.16 10.09
C HIS A 72 3.03 1.85 9.11
N PHE A 73 3.13 3.18 9.10
CA PHE A 73 4.08 3.92 8.26
C PHE A 73 5.41 4.17 8.97
N TYR A 74 6.49 3.88 8.25
CA TYR A 74 7.86 4.01 8.74
C TYR A 74 8.75 4.71 7.71
N LYS A 75 9.75 5.44 8.22
CA LYS A 75 10.88 5.93 7.42
C LYS A 75 12.03 4.94 7.54
N GLU A 76 12.37 4.27 6.44
CA GLU A 76 13.48 3.30 6.38
C GLU A 76 14.47 3.73 5.30
N ASN A 77 15.68 4.15 5.67
CA ASN A 77 16.72 4.60 4.73
C ASN A 77 16.22 5.66 3.71
N ASN A 78 15.51 6.69 4.19
CA ASN A 78 14.83 7.73 3.39
C ASN A 78 13.69 7.24 2.48
N ARG A 79 13.19 6.01 2.68
CA ARG A 79 12.04 5.46 1.97
C ARG A 79 10.81 5.47 2.87
N VAL A 80 9.62 5.62 2.26
CA VAL A 80 8.36 5.41 2.98
C VAL A 80 7.99 3.93 2.84
N VAL A 81 7.75 3.28 3.98
CA VAL A 81 7.37 1.88 4.05
C VAL A 81 6.09 1.74 4.87
N TYR A 82 5.11 1.01 4.35
CA TYR A 82 3.91 0.61 5.08
C TYR A 82 3.98 -0.87 5.44
N ARG A 83 3.90 -1.22 6.73
CA ARG A 83 4.00 -2.62 7.19
C ARG A 83 2.64 -3.15 7.61
N PHE A 84 2.28 -4.35 7.18
CA PHE A 84 0.93 -4.89 7.44
C PHE A 84 0.63 -5.15 8.92
N ILE A 85 1.66 -5.42 9.74
CA ILE A 85 1.62 -5.61 11.22
C ILE A 85 0.26 -6.12 11.76
N GLY A 86 -0.16 -7.30 11.30
CA GLY A 86 -1.35 -7.97 11.82
C GLY A 86 -2.68 -7.60 11.15
N ASP A 87 -2.70 -6.65 10.23
CA ASP A 87 -3.91 -6.27 9.48
C ASP A 87 -4.02 -6.98 8.13
N ALA A 88 -2.89 -7.33 7.54
CA ALA A 88 -2.82 -8.15 6.33
C ALA A 88 -1.71 -9.19 6.45
N ASN A 89 -1.89 -10.32 5.79
CA ASN A 89 -0.93 -11.41 5.78
C ASN A 89 -0.86 -12.07 4.40
N CYS A 90 0.34 -12.46 3.98
CA CYS A 90 0.54 -13.24 2.78
C CYS A 90 0.67 -14.72 3.13
N GLU A 91 -0.23 -15.55 2.62
CA GLU A 91 -0.11 -17.00 2.77
C GLU A 91 1.13 -17.50 2.01
N VAL A 92 2.05 -18.15 2.71
CA VAL A 92 3.36 -18.54 2.15
C VAL A 92 3.24 -19.47 0.94
N ASN A 93 2.27 -20.38 0.95
CA ASN A 93 2.12 -21.40 -0.10
C ASN A 93 1.50 -20.83 -1.37
N ASP A 94 0.40 -20.09 -1.24
CA ASP A 94 -0.35 -19.56 -2.37
C ASP A 94 0.11 -18.16 -2.78
N GLN A 95 0.94 -17.52 -1.95
CA GLN A 95 1.46 -16.17 -2.12
C GLN A 95 0.32 -15.15 -2.28
N VAL A 96 -0.78 -15.39 -1.58
CA VAL A 96 -1.99 -14.56 -1.61
C VAL A 96 -1.97 -13.65 -0.40
N ILE A 97 -2.04 -12.34 -0.62
CA ILE A 97 -2.28 -11.39 0.47
C ILE A 97 -3.78 -11.35 0.77
N ASP A 98 -4.13 -11.57 2.03
CA ASP A 98 -5.47 -11.36 2.56
C ASP A 98 -5.49 -10.36 3.71
N TYR A 99 -6.66 -9.75 3.91
CA TYR A 99 -6.92 -8.87 5.06
C TYR A 99 -7.34 -9.74 6.25
N VAL A 100 -6.60 -9.61 7.35
CA VAL A 100 -6.81 -10.37 8.60
C VAL A 100 -7.03 -9.45 9.80
N GLY A 101 -7.10 -8.13 9.56
CA GLY A 101 -7.37 -7.14 10.58
C GLY A 101 -8.79 -7.27 11.14
N ASN A 102 -8.98 -6.72 12.34
CA ASN A 102 -10.26 -6.79 13.05
C ASN A 102 -11.22 -5.65 12.69
N ASP A 103 -10.72 -4.62 12.00
CA ASP A 103 -11.48 -3.42 11.71
C ASP A 103 -12.25 -3.55 10.39
N CYS A 104 -13.36 -2.83 10.29
CA CYS A 104 -14.08 -2.75 9.02
C CYS A 104 -13.25 -1.94 8.02
N ILE A 105 -13.08 -2.46 6.82
CA ILE A 105 -12.37 -1.74 5.75
C ILE A 105 -13.31 -0.69 5.15
N GLU A 106 -13.14 0.57 5.51
CA GLU A 106 -13.87 1.71 4.94
C GLU A 106 -13.22 2.23 3.63
N ALA A 107 -12.80 1.33 2.74
CA ALA A 107 -12.26 1.76 1.45
C ALA A 107 -13.40 2.06 0.46
N ASN A 108 -13.31 3.20 -0.23
CA ASN A 108 -14.25 3.55 -1.29
C ASN A 108 -14.03 2.64 -2.50
N GLU A 109 -15.04 1.85 -2.88
CA GLU A 109 -15.00 1.01 -4.09
C GLU A 109 -14.84 1.83 -5.38
N GLU A 110 -15.18 3.12 -5.35
CA GLU A 110 -14.95 4.05 -6.45
C GLU A 110 -13.52 4.62 -6.45
N SER A 111 -12.67 4.26 -5.48
CA SER A 111 -11.26 4.65 -5.48
C SER A 111 -10.58 4.16 -6.75
N HIS A 112 -9.94 5.09 -7.46
CA HIS A 112 -9.17 4.77 -8.65
C HIS A 112 -8.00 3.83 -8.33
N VAL A 113 -7.40 3.96 -7.14
CA VAL A 113 -6.33 3.07 -6.67
C VAL A 113 -6.86 1.66 -6.43
N PHE A 114 -8.01 1.53 -5.78
CA PHE A 114 -8.68 0.24 -5.60
C PHE A 114 -8.98 -0.43 -6.94
N GLN A 115 -9.58 0.30 -7.88
CA GLN A 115 -9.93 -0.23 -9.21
C GLN A 115 -8.69 -0.70 -9.99
N GLN A 116 -7.59 0.06 -9.95
CA GLN A 116 -6.32 -0.35 -10.57
C GLN A 116 -5.72 -1.59 -9.88
N MET A 117 -5.71 -1.61 -8.55
CA MET A 117 -5.22 -2.73 -7.75
C MET A 117 -5.98 -4.01 -8.05
N TYR A 118 -7.31 -3.94 -7.97
CA TYR A 118 -8.20 -5.09 -8.13
C TYR A 118 -8.16 -5.63 -9.56
N THR A 119 -8.13 -4.75 -10.55
CA THR A 119 -8.04 -5.16 -11.96
C THR A 119 -6.73 -5.87 -12.27
N LYS A 120 -5.62 -5.46 -11.65
CA LYS A 120 -4.28 -6.01 -11.95
C LYS A 120 -3.92 -7.24 -11.11
N PHE A 121 -4.32 -7.27 -9.84
CA PHE A 121 -3.81 -8.23 -8.85
C PHE A 121 -4.91 -8.94 -8.06
N GLY A 122 -6.17 -8.48 -8.21
CA GLY A 122 -7.30 -8.95 -7.44
C GLY A 122 -7.74 -10.36 -7.82
N ILE A 123 -8.16 -11.12 -6.82
CA ILE A 123 -8.96 -12.34 -6.99
C ILE A 123 -10.29 -12.18 -6.24
N ASN A 124 -11.35 -12.73 -6.84
CA ASN A 124 -12.70 -12.77 -6.25
C ASN A 124 -12.76 -13.75 -5.09
#